data_AF-D6PBW1-F1
#
_entry.id   AF-D6PBW1-F1
#
_cell.length_a   1.000
_cell.length_b   1.000
_cell.length_c   1.000
_cell.angle_alpha   90.00
_cell.angle_beta   90.00
_cell.angle_gamma   90.00
#
_symmetry.space_group_name_H-M   'P 1'
#
loop_
_entity.id
_entity.type
_entity.pdbx_description
1 polymer ?
#
loop_
_entity_poly.entity_id
_entity_poly.type
_entity_poly.pdbx_seq_one_letter_code
_entity_poly.pdbx_strand_id
1 'polypeptide(L)'
;MSGNKELVEQFFVQERKKARQMVVILWIMVGIGDLFALVAWFEGVEISRILRGLAALGGFAFVMLWLVRHQKKTLQERLGTLLASIEFGWDEFHGLDLNSAEADHLHIAFAATTLGRTTTNESYLRTRGSDEKGPAFDEAEAAISASKQRVDPLLHEEDYVGLEGELRVAEQLVEEANQQYADEAQRQWDIAEARDMDNIEAGVKRLGDLVATGGLSKMPRMELWKN
;
A
#
# COMPACT_ATOMS: atom_id res chain seq x y z
N MET A 1 2.32 16.22 12.28
CA MET A 1 2.92 15.82 10.99
C MET A 1 4.46 15.91 10.97
N SER A 2 5.15 16.54 11.93
CA SER A 2 6.64 16.55 11.96
C SER A 2 7.29 15.21 12.37
N GLY A 3 6.57 14.36 13.10
CA GLY A 3 7.12 13.10 13.63
C GLY A 3 7.47 12.08 12.55
N ASN A 4 6.73 12.04 11.43
CA ASN A 4 6.94 11.07 10.36
C ASN A 4 8.29 11.29 9.65
N LYS A 5 8.62 12.57 9.36
CA LYS A 5 9.91 12.97 8.80
C LYS A 5 11.07 12.57 9.70
N GLU A 6 10.95 12.86 10.99
CA GLU A 6 11.98 12.56 11.97
C GLU A 6 12.21 11.04 12.09
N LEU A 7 11.17 10.21 12.00
CA LEU A 7 11.30 8.76 12.01
C LEU A 7 12.07 8.22 10.79
N VAL A 8 11.77 8.74 9.60
CA VAL A 8 12.48 8.38 8.36
C VAL A 8 13.95 8.82 8.44
N GLU A 9 14.21 10.04 8.91
CA GLU A 9 15.57 10.55 9.06
C GLU A 9 16.37 9.75 10.10
N GLN A 10 15.77 9.46 11.26
CA GLN A 10 16.38 8.63 12.29
C GLN A 10 16.70 7.22 11.77
N PHE A 11 15.85 6.63 10.93
CA PHE A 11 16.13 5.34 10.30
C PHE A 11 17.42 5.39 9.48
N PHE A 12 17.59 6.39 8.60
CA PHE A 12 18.82 6.54 7.80
C PHE A 12 20.04 6.88 8.66
N VAL A 13 19.90 7.70 9.70
CA VAL A 13 20.99 7.97 10.65
C VAL A 13 21.47 6.69 11.34
N GLN A 14 20.54 5.85 11.81
CA GLN A 14 20.88 4.57 12.42
C GLN A 14 21.55 3.62 11.43
N GLU A 15 21.07 3.58 10.19
CA GLU A 15 21.59 2.69 9.16
C GLU A 15 23.02 3.11 8.73
N ARG A 16 23.26 4.42 8.54
CA ARG A 16 24.61 4.97 8.31
C ARG A 16 25.56 4.60 9.44
N LYS A 17 25.12 4.70 10.69
CA LYS A 17 25.93 4.35 11.87
C LYS A 17 26.31 2.87 11.87
N LYS A 18 25.35 1.97 11.60
CA LYS A 18 25.60 0.52 11.51
C LYS A 18 26.56 0.17 10.38
N ALA A 19 26.35 0.73 9.18
CA ALA A 19 27.22 0.52 8.04
C ALA A 19 28.67 0.98 8.33
N ARG A 20 28.83 2.17 8.94
CA ARG A 20 30.14 2.68 9.33
C ARG A 20 30.82 1.79 10.37
N GLN A 21 30.08 1.33 11.38
CA GLN A 21 30.60 0.41 12.40
C GLN A 21 31.09 -0.90 11.79
N MET A 22 30.35 -1.50 10.87
CA MET A 22 30.79 -2.72 10.19
C MET A 22 32.05 -2.51 9.34
N VAL A 23 32.16 -1.40 8.62
CA VAL A 23 33.37 -1.08 7.85
C VAL A 23 34.56 -0.89 8.78
N VAL A 24 34.39 -0.20 9.92
CA VAL A 24 35.46 -0.04 10.91
C VAL A 24 35.88 -1.39 11.49
N ILE A 25 34.94 -2.27 11.83
CA ILE A 25 35.24 -3.62 12.33
C ILE A 25 36.01 -4.45 11.28
N LEU A 26 35.62 -4.35 10.01
CA LEU A 26 36.32 -5.01 8.90
C LEU A 26 37.79 -4.55 8.83
N TRP A 27 38.04 -3.24 8.88
CA TRP A 27 39.40 -2.69 8.85
C TRP A 27 40.22 -3.07 10.09
N ILE A 28 39.60 -3.10 11.28
CA ILE A 28 40.27 -3.57 12.50
C ILE A 28 40.67 -5.04 12.35
N MET A 29 39.79 -5.89 11.82
CA MET A 29 40.09 -7.31 11.59
C MET A 29 41.24 -7.51 10.60
N VAL A 30 41.28 -6.73 9.52
CA VAL A 30 42.39 -6.75 8.56
C VAL A 30 43.69 -6.34 9.26
N GLY A 31 43.68 -5.24 10.02
CA GLY A 31 44.86 -4.79 10.77
C GLY A 31 45.36 -5.82 11.80
N ILE A 32 44.46 -6.54 12.46
CA ILE A 32 44.82 -7.65 13.37
C ILE A 32 45.48 -8.79 12.59
N GLY A 33 44.98 -9.12 11.40
CA GLY A 33 45.59 -10.14 10.53
C GLY A 33 47.00 -9.76 10.07
N ASP A 34 47.21 -8.50 9.69
CA ASP A 34 48.52 -8.00 9.30
C ASP A 34 49.51 -8.03 10.48
N LEU A 35 49.06 -7.63 11.68
CA LEU A 35 49.87 -7.69 12.89
C LEU A 35 50.23 -9.15 13.25
N PHE A 36 49.28 -10.07 13.15
CA PHE A 36 49.52 -11.49 13.38
C PHE A 36 50.57 -12.05 12.42
N ALA A 37 50.51 -11.69 11.13
CA ALA A 37 51.48 -12.12 10.13
C ALA A 37 52.89 -11.59 10.44
N LEU A 38 53.01 -10.33 10.86
CA LEU A 38 54.30 -9.72 11.24
C LEU A 38 54.91 -10.40 12.46
N VAL A 39 54.13 -10.63 13.52
CA VAL A 39 54.63 -11.30 14.75
C VAL A 39 55.09 -12.73 14.43
N ALA A 40 54.30 -13.49 13.68
CA ALA A 40 54.63 -14.87 13.34
C ALA A 40 55.88 -14.97 12.43
N TRP A 41 56.12 -13.94 11.59
CA TRP A 41 57.35 -13.82 10.80
C TRP A 41 58.58 -13.62 11.68
N PHE A 42 58.50 -12.72 12.67
CA PHE A 42 59.62 -12.45 13.60
C PHE A 42 59.94 -13.63 14.52
N GLU A 43 58.94 -14.43 14.90
CA GLU A 43 59.12 -15.62 15.72
C GLU A 43 59.64 -16.86 14.94
N GLY A 44 59.80 -16.75 13.62
CA GLY A 44 60.28 -17.87 12.79
C GLY A 44 59.30 -19.03 12.70
N VAL A 45 57.99 -18.75 12.84
CA VAL A 45 56.94 -19.77 12.77
C VAL A 45 56.87 -20.36 11.36
N GLU A 46 56.62 -21.67 11.27
CA GLU A 46 56.41 -22.36 10.00
C GLU A 46 55.35 -21.66 9.13
N ILE A 47 55.69 -21.39 7.87
CA ILE A 47 54.83 -20.71 6.89
C ILE A 47 53.44 -21.38 6.80
N SER A 48 53.35 -22.69 6.95
CA SER A 48 52.08 -23.44 6.88
C SER A 48 51.09 -23.09 7.99
N ARG A 49 51.57 -22.65 9.16
CA ARG A 49 50.74 -22.22 10.29
C ARG A 49 50.24 -20.79 10.10
N ILE A 50 51.12 -19.93 9.59
CA ILE A 50 50.78 -18.55 9.22
C ILE A 50 49.67 -18.56 8.16
N LEU A 51 49.82 -19.38 7.11
CA LEU A 51 48.84 -19.49 6.03
C LEU A 51 47.46 -19.96 6.52
N ARG A 52 47.41 -20.92 7.45
CA ARG A 52 46.16 -21.39 8.06
C ARG A 52 45.47 -20.32 8.91
N GLY A 53 46.23 -19.55 9.69
CA GLY A 53 45.70 -18.43 10.48
C GLY A 53 45.12 -17.33 9.59
N LEU A 54 45.85 -16.97 8.53
CA LEU A 54 45.42 -15.96 7.57
C LEU A 54 44.19 -16.41 6.76
N ALA A 55 44.12 -17.70 6.38
CA ALA A 55 42.95 -18.27 5.73
C ALA A 55 41.69 -18.23 6.62
N ALA A 56 41.83 -18.48 7.92
CA ALA A 56 40.72 -18.38 8.87
C ALA A 56 40.21 -16.94 9.01
N LEU A 57 41.12 -15.96 9.13
CA LEU A 57 40.77 -14.53 9.18
C LEU A 57 40.14 -14.05 7.85
N GLY A 58 40.67 -14.50 6.72
CA GLY A 58 40.11 -14.22 5.40
C GLY A 58 38.69 -14.78 5.25
N GLY A 59 38.43 -16.00 5.75
CA GLY A 59 37.10 -16.58 5.80
C GLY A 59 36.12 -15.75 6.64
N PHE A 60 36.57 -15.25 7.79
CA PHE A 60 35.75 -14.37 8.63
C PHE A 60 35.43 -13.04 7.95
N ALA A 61 36.43 -12.42 7.29
CA ALA A 61 36.24 -11.21 6.49
C ALA A 61 35.26 -11.43 5.33
N PHE A 62 35.30 -12.59 4.67
CA PHE A 62 34.37 -12.96 3.61
C PHE A 62 32.92 -13.08 4.13
N VAL A 63 32.71 -13.73 5.28
CA VAL A 63 31.39 -13.81 5.92
C VAL A 63 30.88 -12.40 6.28
N MET A 64 31.74 -11.54 6.83
CA MET A 64 31.38 -10.15 7.13
C MET A 64 30.99 -9.37 5.87
N LEU A 65 31.75 -9.50 4.78
CA LEU A 65 31.43 -8.88 3.50
C LEU A 65 30.08 -9.37 2.95
N TRP A 66 29.81 -10.67 3.08
CA TRP A 66 28.53 -11.27 2.70
C TRP A 66 27.37 -10.70 3.52
N LEU A 67 27.53 -10.55 4.84
CA LEU A 67 26.55 -9.93 5.73
C LEU A 67 26.28 -8.46 5.35
N VAL A 68 27.32 -7.67 5.06
CA VAL A 68 27.18 -6.28 4.60
C VAL A 68 26.36 -6.21 3.31
N ARG A 69 26.61 -7.13 2.37
CA ARG A 69 25.87 -7.20 1.10
C ARG A 69 24.42 -7.63 1.32
N HIS A 70 24.18 -8.58 2.23
CA HIS A 70 22.84 -9.03 2.59
C HIS A 70 22.02 -7.93 3.27
N GLN A 71 22.65 -7.11 4.10
CA GLN A 71 21.98 -6.00 4.79
C GLN A 71 21.36 -4.99 3.81
N LYS A 72 22.00 -4.73 2.66
CA LYS A 72 21.43 -3.84 1.63
C LYS A 72 20.09 -4.32 1.09
N LYS A 73 19.90 -5.63 0.92
CA LYS A 73 18.62 -6.20 0.51
C LYS A 73 17.56 -6.02 1.59
N THR A 74 17.93 -6.30 2.84
CA THR A 74 17.01 -6.15 3.99
C THR A 74 16.64 -4.69 4.27
N LEU A 75 17.49 -3.73 3.88
CA LEU A 75 17.23 -2.31 4.05
C LEU A 75 15.97 -1.89 3.28
N GLN A 76 15.84 -2.32 2.03
CA GLN A 76 14.69 -1.97 1.19
C GLN A 76 13.39 -2.52 1.77
N GLU A 77 13.40 -3.77 2.25
CA GLU A 77 12.24 -4.40 2.90
C GLU A 77 11.84 -3.67 4.20
N ARG A 78 12.83 -3.30 5.02
CA ARG A 78 12.61 -2.56 6.28
C ARG A 78 12.12 -1.14 6.06
N LEU A 79 12.66 -0.47 5.05
CA LEU A 79 12.23 0.87 4.66
C LEU A 79 10.79 0.80 4.14
N GLY A 80 10.46 -0.17 3.28
CA GLY A 80 9.09 -0.38 2.79
C GLY A 80 8.08 -0.67 3.91
N THR A 81 8.45 -1.49 4.90
CA THR A 81 7.58 -1.77 6.07
C THR A 81 7.39 -0.55 6.97
N LEU A 82 8.42 0.28 7.16
CA LEU A 82 8.30 1.57 7.86
C LEU A 82 7.38 2.53 7.09
N LEU A 83 7.56 2.65 5.78
CA LEU A 83 6.71 3.49 4.93
C LEU A 83 5.26 2.97 4.83
N ALA A 84 5.04 1.67 5.03
CA ALA A 84 3.72 1.09 5.09
C ALA A 84 3.01 1.40 6.42
N SER A 85 3.76 1.46 7.52
CA SER A 85 3.21 1.78 8.85
C SER A 85 3.00 3.27 9.09
N ILE A 86 3.66 4.14 8.32
CA ILE A 86 3.56 5.59 8.43
C ILE A 86 2.80 6.17 7.24
N GLU A 87 1.90 7.12 7.49
CA GLU A 87 1.25 7.91 6.45
C GLU A 87 2.21 9.00 5.95
N PHE A 88 3.11 8.58 5.06
CA PHE A 88 4.13 9.44 4.47
C PHE A 88 3.62 10.02 3.13
N GLY A 89 3.69 11.35 2.98
CA GLY A 89 3.20 12.09 1.81
C GLY A 89 4.30 12.58 0.87
N TRP A 90 3.92 12.99 -0.35
CA TRP A 90 4.84 13.57 -1.33
C TRP A 90 5.42 14.93 -0.90
N ASP A 91 4.67 15.71 -0.13
CA ASP A 91 5.09 16.97 0.47
C ASP A 91 6.15 16.76 1.56
N GLU A 92 6.19 15.58 2.17
CA GLU A 92 7.14 15.26 3.23
C GLU A 92 8.55 14.92 2.70
N PHE A 93 8.68 14.57 1.42
CA PHE A 93 9.95 14.28 0.76
C PHE A 93 10.93 15.46 0.74
N HIS A 94 10.43 16.68 0.55
CA HIS A 94 11.25 17.84 0.15
C HIS A 94 11.99 18.54 1.30
N GLY A 95 12.15 17.90 2.46
CA GLY A 95 12.81 18.49 3.63
C GLY A 95 13.64 17.51 4.47
N LEU A 96 13.96 16.33 3.93
CA LEU A 96 14.77 15.33 4.62
C LEU A 96 16.27 15.57 4.35
N ASP A 97 17.09 15.51 5.38
CA ASP A 97 18.57 15.60 5.26
C ASP A 97 19.17 14.25 4.83
N LEU A 98 18.99 13.93 3.54
CA LEU A 98 19.41 12.67 2.93
C LEU A 98 20.49 12.89 1.87
N ASN A 99 21.40 11.93 1.78
CA ASN A 99 22.32 11.86 0.64
C ASN A 99 21.57 11.44 -0.64
N SER A 100 22.10 11.74 -1.82
CA SER A 100 21.45 11.43 -3.11
C SER A 100 21.06 9.96 -3.25
N ALA A 101 21.95 9.04 -2.86
CA ALA A 101 21.65 7.60 -2.90
C ALA A 101 20.55 7.17 -1.90
N GLU A 102 20.45 7.85 -0.76
CA GLU A 102 19.41 7.56 0.24
C GLU A 102 18.07 8.11 -0.21
N ALA A 103 18.07 9.30 -0.82
CA ALA A 103 16.91 9.89 -1.49
C ALA A 103 16.41 8.96 -2.60
N ASP A 104 17.30 8.43 -3.45
CA ASP A 104 16.93 7.47 -4.50
C ASP A 104 16.28 6.21 -3.90
N HIS A 105 16.85 5.65 -2.82
CA HIS A 105 16.27 4.49 -2.16
C HIS A 105 14.91 4.79 -1.54
N LEU A 106 14.74 5.98 -0.93
CA LEU A 106 13.46 6.46 -0.41
C LEU A 106 12.45 6.63 -1.55
N HIS A 107 12.84 7.24 -2.67
CA HIS A 107 11.98 7.39 -3.85
C HIS A 107 11.53 6.04 -4.41
N ILE A 108 12.44 5.08 -4.54
CA ILE A 108 12.12 3.73 -5.04
C ILE A 108 11.20 3.01 -4.04
N ALA A 109 11.50 3.05 -2.74
CA ALA A 109 10.68 2.40 -1.72
C ALA A 109 9.29 3.04 -1.64
N PHE A 110 9.22 4.36 -1.67
CA PHE A 110 7.96 5.09 -1.69
C PHE A 110 7.17 4.82 -2.97
N ALA A 111 7.82 4.81 -4.13
CA ALA A 111 7.15 4.45 -5.38
C ALA A 111 6.65 3.01 -5.32
N ALA A 112 7.42 2.05 -4.79
CA ALA A 112 6.96 0.68 -4.62
C ALA A 112 5.79 0.57 -3.64
N THR A 113 5.82 1.30 -2.53
CA THR A 113 4.74 1.29 -1.53
C THR A 113 3.51 2.05 -2.02
N THR A 114 3.66 3.17 -2.72
CA THR A 114 2.56 4.05 -3.17
C THR A 114 1.98 3.60 -4.51
N LEU A 115 2.80 3.15 -5.46
CA LEU A 115 2.33 2.49 -6.67
C LEU A 115 1.77 1.10 -6.35
N GLY A 116 2.37 0.39 -5.38
CA GLY A 116 1.79 -0.80 -4.76
C GLY A 116 0.51 -0.53 -3.97
N ARG A 117 0.31 0.70 -3.44
CA ARG A 117 -0.98 1.15 -2.88
C ARG A 117 -2.02 1.37 -3.97
N THR A 118 -1.63 1.75 -5.19
CA THR A 118 -2.54 1.74 -6.36
C THR A 118 -2.74 0.36 -6.98
N THR A 119 -2.00 -0.67 -6.56
CA THR A 119 -2.33 -2.05 -6.92
C THR A 119 -3.23 -2.64 -5.85
N THR A 120 -4.48 -2.92 -6.23
CA THR A 120 -5.34 -3.89 -5.54
C THR A 120 -4.50 -5.12 -5.20
N ASN A 121 -4.42 -5.46 -3.91
CA ASN A 121 -3.81 -6.63 -3.29
C ASN A 121 -3.11 -7.61 -4.28
N GLU A 122 -1.77 -7.65 -4.29
CA GLU A 122 -0.97 -8.46 -5.23
C GLU A 122 -1.22 -9.98 -5.09
N SER A 123 -1.59 -10.44 -3.90
CA SER A 123 -2.05 -11.83 -3.67
C SER A 123 -3.40 -12.14 -4.34
N TYR A 124 -4.13 -11.11 -4.77
CA TYR A 124 -5.34 -11.14 -5.58
C TYR A 124 -5.11 -10.57 -6.99
N LEU A 125 -3.85 -10.43 -7.45
CA LEU A 125 -3.59 -10.21 -8.88
C LEU A 125 -3.99 -11.46 -9.66
N ARG A 126 -5.25 -11.42 -10.11
CA ARG A 126 -5.70 -11.93 -11.40
C ARG A 126 -5.22 -13.36 -11.75
N THR A 127 -5.44 -14.31 -10.86
CA THR A 127 -5.85 -15.66 -11.29
C THR A 127 -7.30 -15.67 -11.78
N ARG A 128 -7.91 -14.51 -12.13
CA ARG A 128 -9.18 -14.48 -12.87
C ARG A 128 -9.15 -15.35 -14.13
N GLY A 129 -7.98 -15.58 -14.73
CA GLY A 129 -7.85 -16.49 -15.88
C GLY A 129 -7.61 -17.97 -15.52
N SER A 130 -7.43 -18.30 -14.24
CA SER A 130 -7.00 -19.64 -13.79
C SER A 130 -7.81 -20.19 -12.62
N ASP A 131 -8.71 -19.40 -12.02
CA ASP A 131 -9.78 -19.89 -11.16
C ASP A 131 -10.69 -20.82 -11.98
N GLU A 132 -11.11 -21.95 -11.38
CA GLU A 132 -12.16 -22.80 -11.96
C GLU A 132 -13.42 -21.98 -12.26
N LYS A 133 -13.65 -20.91 -11.48
CA LYS A 133 -14.65 -19.87 -11.71
C LYS A 133 -13.98 -18.62 -12.31
N GLY A 134 -13.55 -18.69 -13.57
CA GLY A 134 -12.93 -17.57 -14.30
C GLY A 134 -13.78 -16.28 -14.33
N PRO A 135 -13.49 -15.29 -15.19
CA PRO A 135 -14.42 -14.18 -15.38
C PRO A 135 -15.77 -14.81 -15.74
N ALA A 136 -16.89 -14.26 -15.28
CA ALA A 136 -18.24 -14.81 -15.48
C ALA A 136 -18.67 -14.80 -16.96
N PHE A 137 -17.89 -15.42 -17.83
CA PHE A 137 -18.29 -16.07 -19.04
C PHE A 137 -18.87 -17.39 -18.56
N ASP A 138 -20.11 -17.32 -18.09
CA ASP A 138 -20.95 -18.48 -17.84
C ASP A 138 -20.98 -19.42 -19.05
N GLU A 139 -20.67 -18.91 -20.25
CA GLU A 139 -20.65 -19.65 -21.50
C GLU A 139 -19.42 -19.26 -22.36
N ALA A 140 -18.82 -20.24 -23.05
CA ALA A 140 -17.66 -20.06 -23.93
C ALA A 140 -17.93 -19.18 -25.17
N GLU A 141 -19.17 -18.73 -25.35
CA GLU A 141 -19.60 -17.88 -26.44
C GLU A 141 -20.18 -16.58 -25.88
N ALA A 142 -19.41 -15.50 -25.97
CA ALA A 142 -19.87 -14.14 -25.71
C ALA A 142 -20.83 -13.63 -26.82
N ALA A 143 -21.81 -14.45 -27.21
CA ALA A 143 -22.85 -14.05 -28.13
C ALA A 143 -23.84 -13.16 -27.36
N ILE A 144 -23.85 -11.86 -27.67
CA ILE A 144 -24.82 -10.91 -27.15
C ILE A 144 -26.19 -11.29 -27.74
N SER A 145 -26.93 -12.17 -27.06
CA SER A 145 -28.27 -12.58 -27.47
C SER A 145 -29.31 -11.68 -26.82
N ALA A 146 -30.20 -11.11 -27.64
CA ALA A 146 -31.30 -10.25 -27.16
C ALA A 146 -32.33 -11.02 -26.29
N SER A 147 -32.25 -12.35 -26.28
CA SER A 147 -33.09 -13.25 -25.49
C SER A 147 -32.52 -13.59 -24.11
N LYS A 148 -31.27 -13.21 -23.79
CA LYS A 148 -30.67 -13.49 -22.48
C LYS A 148 -31.36 -12.61 -21.43
N GLN A 149 -31.88 -13.25 -20.37
CA GLN A 149 -32.52 -12.54 -19.28
C GLN A 149 -31.48 -11.69 -18.54
N ARG A 150 -31.82 -10.42 -18.27
CA ARG A 150 -30.98 -9.55 -17.46
C ARG A 150 -30.78 -10.18 -16.08
N VAL A 151 -29.54 -10.42 -15.71
CA VAL A 151 -29.17 -10.82 -14.35
C VAL A 151 -29.03 -9.55 -13.51
N ASP A 152 -29.72 -9.51 -12.38
CA ASP A 152 -29.66 -8.38 -11.46
C ASP A 152 -28.42 -8.52 -10.55
N PRO A 153 -27.48 -7.55 -10.56
CA PRO A 153 -26.32 -7.57 -9.67
C PRO A 153 -26.69 -7.65 -8.18
N LEU A 154 -27.85 -7.11 -7.79
CA LEU A 154 -28.33 -7.11 -6.40
C LEU A 154 -28.53 -8.54 -5.85
N LEU A 155 -28.82 -9.52 -6.72
CA LEU A 155 -29.02 -10.91 -6.33
C LEU A 155 -27.74 -11.62 -5.86
N HIS A 156 -26.58 -11.02 -6.13
CA HIS A 156 -25.26 -11.60 -5.84
C HIS A 156 -24.48 -10.81 -4.80
N GLU A 157 -25.06 -9.81 -4.13
CA GLU A 157 -24.35 -9.02 -3.11
C GLU A 157 -23.81 -9.90 -1.97
N GLU A 158 -24.59 -10.91 -1.57
CA GLU A 158 -24.21 -11.86 -0.52
C GLU A 158 -22.95 -12.66 -0.88
N ASP A 159 -22.70 -12.91 -2.17
CA ASP A 159 -21.54 -13.66 -2.66
C ASP A 159 -20.22 -12.90 -2.42
N TYR A 160 -20.28 -11.59 -2.16
CA TYR A 160 -19.11 -10.72 -1.93
C TYR A 160 -18.86 -10.42 -0.46
N VAL A 161 -19.77 -10.81 0.44
CA VAL A 161 -19.67 -10.51 1.87
C VAL A 161 -18.49 -11.28 2.49
N GLY A 162 -17.57 -10.54 3.12
CA GLY A 162 -16.42 -11.13 3.84
C GLY A 162 -15.23 -11.53 2.96
N LEU A 163 -15.26 -11.21 1.65
CA LEU A 163 -14.09 -11.32 0.77
C LEU A 163 -13.09 -10.19 0.98
N GLU A 164 -13.51 -9.12 1.65
CA GLU A 164 -12.69 -7.96 1.98
C GLU A 164 -11.89 -8.19 3.27
N GLY A 165 -10.66 -7.70 3.31
CA GLY A 165 -9.83 -7.73 4.53
C GLY A 165 -10.22 -6.64 5.52
N GLU A 166 -9.58 -6.61 6.69
CA GLU A 166 -9.77 -5.51 7.65
C GLU A 166 -9.39 -4.15 7.02
N LEU A 167 -10.29 -3.16 7.17
CA LEU A 167 -10.06 -1.79 6.70
C LEU A 167 -8.88 -1.15 7.42
N ARG A 168 -8.01 -0.48 6.66
CA ARG A 168 -6.90 0.31 7.22
C ARG A 168 -7.41 1.59 7.85
N VAL A 169 -6.62 2.21 8.74
CA VAL A 169 -7.00 3.44 9.46
C VAL A 169 -7.49 4.56 8.53
N ALA A 170 -6.82 4.78 7.39
CA ALA A 170 -7.22 5.78 6.41
C ALA A 170 -8.54 5.43 5.70
N GLU A 171 -8.76 4.14 5.42
CA GLU A 171 -9.99 3.64 4.80
C GLU A 171 -11.17 3.71 5.79
N GLN A 172 -10.93 3.45 7.08
CA GLN A 172 -11.92 3.62 8.15
C GLN A 172 -12.38 5.07 8.27
N LEU A 173 -11.46 6.04 8.18
CA LEU A 173 -11.80 7.47 8.21
C LEU A 173 -12.64 7.88 6.99
N VAL A 174 -12.31 7.35 5.81
CA VAL A 174 -13.10 7.59 4.60
C VAL A 174 -14.49 6.95 4.73
N GLU A 175 -14.56 5.74 5.26
CA GLU A 175 -15.84 5.05 5.48
C GLU A 175 -16.72 5.78 6.49
N GLU A 176 -16.15 6.25 7.60
CA GLU A 176 -16.86 7.10 8.56
C GLU A 176 -17.37 8.39 7.91
N ALA A 177 -16.55 9.05 7.09
CA ALA A 177 -16.97 10.24 6.36
C ALA A 177 -18.11 9.92 5.36
N ASN A 178 -18.01 8.81 4.63
CA ASN A 178 -19.06 8.36 3.70
C ASN A 178 -20.38 8.14 4.43
N GLN A 179 -20.35 7.50 5.60
CA GLN A 179 -21.54 7.30 6.44
C GLN A 179 -22.16 8.63 6.88
N GLN A 180 -21.33 9.58 7.33
CA GLN A 180 -21.82 10.92 7.69
C GLN A 180 -22.44 11.67 6.50
N TYR A 181 -21.81 11.58 5.32
CA TYR A 181 -22.37 12.17 4.10
C TYR A 181 -23.66 11.48 3.65
N ALA A 182 -23.76 10.16 3.80
CA ALA A 182 -24.97 9.41 3.49
C ALA A 182 -26.13 9.83 4.41
N ASP A 183 -25.89 9.97 5.71
CA ASP A 183 -26.88 10.43 6.68
C ASP A 183 -27.33 11.86 6.38
N GLU A 184 -26.39 12.76 6.06
CA GLU A 184 -26.73 14.14 5.72
C GLU A 184 -27.50 14.21 4.40
N ALA A 185 -27.08 13.47 3.38
CA ALA A 185 -27.78 13.38 2.10
C ALA A 185 -29.21 12.85 2.30
N GLN A 186 -29.40 11.81 3.12
CA GLN A 186 -30.72 11.28 3.44
C GLN A 186 -31.59 12.33 4.16
N ARG A 187 -31.03 13.06 5.13
CA ARG A 187 -31.76 14.16 5.80
C ARG A 187 -32.17 15.26 4.83
N GLN A 188 -31.27 15.70 3.96
CA GLN A 188 -31.57 16.73 2.97
C GLN A 188 -32.61 16.24 1.95
N TRP A 189 -32.54 14.97 1.56
CA TRP A 189 -33.53 14.33 0.71
C TRP A 189 -34.92 14.34 1.36
N ASP A 190 -35.03 13.90 2.61
CA ASP A 190 -36.30 13.87 3.34
C ASP A 190 -36.91 15.28 3.50
N ILE A 191 -36.06 16.29 3.75
CA ILE A 191 -36.50 17.69 3.85
C ILE A 191 -36.99 18.22 2.50
N ALA A 192 -36.28 17.90 1.41
CA ALA A 192 -36.66 18.31 0.06
C ALA A 192 -37.98 17.64 -0.35
N GLU A 193 -38.11 16.33 -0.09
CA GLU A 193 -39.30 15.55 -0.43
C GLU A 193 -40.54 16.02 0.34
N ALA A 194 -40.39 16.38 1.61
CA ALA A 194 -41.48 16.95 2.42
C ALA A 194 -41.90 18.37 2.00
N ARG A 195 -41.03 19.11 1.32
CA ARG A 195 -41.30 20.46 0.81
C ARG A 195 -41.79 20.46 -0.63
N ASP A 196 -41.81 19.30 -1.29
CA ASP A 196 -42.24 19.18 -2.67
C ASP A 196 -43.75 19.40 -2.77
N MET A 197 -44.14 20.43 -3.51
CA MET A 197 -45.53 20.87 -3.66
C MET A 197 -46.36 19.78 -4.36
N ASP A 198 -45.74 19.05 -5.28
CA ASP A 198 -46.35 17.95 -6.03
C ASP A 198 -46.77 16.79 -5.09
N ASN A 199 -45.93 16.45 -4.12
CA ASN A 199 -46.23 15.45 -3.08
C ASN A 199 -47.36 15.93 -2.15
N ILE A 200 -47.34 17.21 -1.77
CA ILE A 200 -48.35 17.81 -0.89
C ILE A 200 -49.72 17.84 -1.58
N GLU A 201 -49.78 18.26 -2.84
CA GLU A 201 -51.02 18.33 -3.63
C GLU A 201 -51.63 16.95 -3.89
N ALA A 202 -50.80 15.93 -4.08
CA ALA A 202 -51.24 14.56 -4.21
C ALA A 202 -51.61 13.90 -2.86
N GLY A 203 -51.32 14.56 -1.72
CA GLY A 203 -51.58 14.04 -0.38
C GLY A 203 -50.64 12.90 0.03
N VAL A 204 -49.47 12.80 -0.60
CA VAL A 204 -48.51 11.71 -0.43
C VAL A 204 -47.29 12.19 0.34
N LYS A 205 -46.80 11.37 1.28
CA LYS A 205 -45.66 11.73 2.14
C LYS A 205 -44.29 11.46 1.51
N ARG A 206 -44.23 10.59 0.49
CA ARG A 206 -43.01 10.17 -0.21
C ARG A 206 -43.24 10.12 -1.71
N LEU A 207 -42.27 10.56 -2.49
CA LEU A 207 -42.30 10.56 -3.95
C LEU A 207 -42.44 9.13 -4.51
N GLY A 208 -41.85 8.14 -3.82
CA GLY A 208 -41.97 6.72 -4.19
C GLY A 208 -43.41 6.20 -4.19
N ASP A 209 -44.24 6.67 -3.26
CA ASP A 209 -45.65 6.31 -3.19
C ASP A 209 -46.46 7.00 -4.31
N LEU A 210 -46.03 8.18 -4.75
CA LEU A 210 -46.60 8.91 -5.89
C LEU A 210 -46.30 8.20 -7.22
N VAL A 211 -45.09 7.64 -7.37
CA VAL A 211 -44.70 6.79 -8.51
C VAL A 211 -45.51 5.50 -8.53
N ALA A 212 -45.65 4.82 -7.38
CA ALA A 212 -46.36 3.55 -7.26
C ALA A 212 -47.87 3.68 -7.55
N THR A 213 -48.47 4.82 -7.22
CA THR A 213 -49.89 5.12 -7.48
C THR A 213 -50.16 5.63 -8.90
N GLY A 214 -49.12 5.79 -9.73
CA GLY A 214 -49.24 6.31 -11.09
C GLY A 214 -49.63 7.79 -11.15
N GLY A 215 -49.34 8.58 -10.10
CA GLY A 215 -49.70 10.00 -10.01
C GLY A 215 -48.95 10.90 -10.99
N LEU A 216 -47.70 10.54 -11.33
CA LEU A 216 -46.82 11.30 -12.25
C LEU A 216 -47.42 11.53 -13.65
N SER A 217 -48.25 10.61 -14.15
CA SER A 217 -48.88 10.75 -15.47
C SER A 217 -50.16 11.60 -15.45
N LYS A 218 -50.67 11.97 -14.27
CA LYS A 218 -51.85 12.83 -14.10
C LYS A 218 -51.52 14.28 -13.74
N MET A 219 -50.27 14.59 -13.38
CA MET A 219 -49.83 15.96 -13.15
C MET A 219 -49.81 16.75 -14.47
N PRO A 220 -50.32 18.00 -14.48
CA PRO A 220 -50.25 18.83 -15.68
C PRO A 220 -48.79 19.05 -16.02
N ARG A 221 -48.42 18.78 -17.28
CA ARG A 221 -47.07 19.00 -17.81
C ARG A 221 -46.77 20.50 -17.73
N MET A 222 -46.19 20.97 -16.62
CA MET A 222 -45.85 22.38 -16.46
C MET A 222 -44.81 22.74 -17.52
N GLU A 223 -45.21 23.59 -18.46
CA GLU A 223 -44.33 24.29 -19.40
C GLU A 223 -43.42 25.24 -18.61
N LEU A 224 -42.29 24.74 -18.09
CA LEU A 224 -41.26 25.57 -17.46
C LEU A 224 -39.97 25.63 -18.29
N TRP A 225 -40.11 25.65 -19.62
CA TRP A 225 -39.02 26.00 -20.55
C TRP A 225 -39.50 27.04 -21.57
N LYS A 226 -39.87 28.23 -21.08
CA LYS A 226 -39.81 29.49 -21.83
C LYS A 226 -39.35 30.60 -20.89
N ASN A 227 -38.04 30.73 -20.78
CA ASN A 227 -37.29 31.99 -20.86
C ASN A 227 -35.79 31.69 -20.84
#